data_AF-A0A813JHL0-F1
#
_entry.id   AF-A0A813JHL0-F1
#
_cell.length_a   1.000
_cell.length_b   1.000
_cell.length_c   1.000
_cell.angle_alpha   90.00
_cell.angle_beta   90.00
_cell.angle_gamma   90.00
#
_symmetry.space_group_name_H-M   'P 1'
#
loop_
_entity.id
_entity.type
_entity.pdbx_description
1 polymer ?
#
loop_
_entity_poly.entity_id
_entity_poly.type
_entity_poly.pdbx_seq_one_letter_code
_entity_poly.pdbx_strand_id
1 'polypeptide(L)'
;ASDGPGDVAQVTRAIKGARVIRVLRLVRLFKLQRLFNMVYDLIDSEYMFIVFTMAKLVLFIFVINHIIACVWYMVGRMTMEQGEFSWIKDTGRAPVFEQGLAWRYTTALHWSLTQFTPASMDVNARNVPERVMSILVLFFSLITFSSIV
;
A
#
# COMPACT_ATOMS: atom_id res chain seq x y z
N ALA A 1 -0.25 40.59 -15.65
CA ALA A 1 -0.20 39.13 -15.81
C ALA A 1 0.25 38.55 -14.48
N SER A 2 -0.70 38.09 -13.67
CA SER A 2 -0.50 37.68 -12.28
C SER A 2 -1.04 36.25 -12.10
N ASP A 3 -0.30 35.28 -12.66
CA ASP A 3 -0.58 33.86 -12.42
C ASP A 3 0.03 33.48 -11.06
N GLY A 4 -0.80 33.63 -10.02
CA GLY A 4 -0.41 33.40 -8.64
C GLY A 4 -0.32 31.92 -8.26
N PRO A 5 0.48 31.56 -7.23
CA PRO A 5 0.70 30.19 -6.75
C PRO A 5 -0.55 29.45 -6.20
N GLY A 6 -1.74 30.06 -6.27
CA GLY A 6 -3.01 29.49 -5.80
C GLY A 6 -3.57 28.37 -6.68
N ASP A 7 -3.41 28.45 -8.00
CA ASP A 7 -3.94 27.45 -8.94
C ASP A 7 -3.18 26.12 -8.85
N VAL A 8 -1.85 26.17 -8.70
CA VAL A 8 -1.02 24.97 -8.56
C VAL A 8 -1.36 24.23 -7.26
N ALA A 9 -1.61 24.96 -6.16
CA ALA A 9 -2.01 24.38 -4.88
C ALA A 9 -3.40 23.73 -4.93
N GLN A 10 -4.37 24.34 -5.63
CA GLN A 10 -5.71 23.76 -5.83
C GLN A 10 -5.68 22.53 -6.73
N VAL A 11 -4.94 22.57 -7.85
CA VAL A 11 -4.78 21.42 -8.75
C VAL A 11 -4.09 20.26 -8.04
N THR A 12 -3.07 20.54 -7.22
CA THR A 12 -2.39 19.51 -6.42
C THR A 12 -3.34 18.88 -5.38
N ARG A 13 -4.23 19.67 -4.75
CA ARG A 13 -5.25 19.15 -3.82
C ARG A 13 -6.32 18.32 -4.54
N ALA A 14 -6.77 18.74 -5.73
CA ALA A 14 -7.74 18.01 -6.53
C ALA A 14 -7.18 16.66 -7.02
N ILE A 15 -5.93 16.63 -7.48
CA ILE A 15 -5.23 15.38 -7.86
C ILE A 15 -5.05 14.45 -6.66
N LYS A 16 -4.74 14.99 -5.47
CA LYS A 16 -4.68 14.23 -4.21
C LYS A 16 -6.04 13.61 -3.87
N GLY A 17 -7.14 14.36 -4.01
CA GLY A 17 -8.50 13.86 -3.80
C GLY A 17 -8.93 12.77 -4.79
N ALA A 18 -8.56 12.90 -6.07
CA ALA A 18 -8.87 11.91 -7.10
C ALA A 18 -8.20 10.54 -6.83
N ARG A 19 -7.02 10.53 -6.20
CA ARG A 19 -6.33 9.28 -5.77
C ARG A 19 -7.06 8.61 -4.60
N VAL A 20 -7.54 9.37 -3.63
CA VAL A 20 -8.34 8.85 -2.50
C VAL A 20 -9.64 8.18 -2.99
N ILE A 21 -10.29 8.75 -4.01
CA ILE A 21 -11.51 8.17 -4.62
C ILE A 21 -11.23 6.79 -5.24
N ARG A 22 -10.03 6.54 -5.79
CA ARG A 22 -9.66 5.20 -6.28
C ARG A 22 -9.49 4.20 -5.14
N VAL A 23 -8.90 4.61 -4.02
CA VAL A 23 -8.78 3.76 -2.81
C VAL A 23 -10.15 3.45 -2.21
N LEU A 24 -11.10 4.40 -2.24
CA LEU A 24 -12.49 4.16 -1.83
C LEU A 24 -13.19 3.07 -2.64
N ARG A 25 -12.72 2.73 -3.86
CA ARG A 25 -13.25 1.57 -4.59
C ARG A 25 -12.92 0.25 -3.87
N LEU A 26 -11.85 0.17 -3.08
CA LEU A 26 -11.57 -1.00 -2.24
C LEU A 26 -12.59 -1.18 -1.12
N VAL A 27 -13.38 -0.16 -0.76
CA VAL A 27 -14.53 -0.36 0.14
C VAL A 27 -15.54 -1.35 -0.45
N ARG A 28 -15.58 -1.50 -1.78
CA ARG A 28 -16.39 -2.56 -2.41
C ARG A 28 -15.91 -3.97 -2.04
N LEU A 29 -14.68 -4.18 -1.60
CA LEU A 29 -14.22 -5.47 -1.08
C LEU A 29 -14.90 -5.84 0.24
N PHE A 30 -15.43 -4.88 1.02
CA PHE A 30 -16.33 -5.21 2.13
C PHE A 30 -17.64 -5.85 1.63
N LYS A 31 -18.10 -5.57 0.40
CA LYS A 31 -19.22 -6.33 -0.19
C LYS A 31 -18.81 -7.77 -0.52
N LEU A 32 -17.54 -8.01 -0.84
CA LEU A 32 -17.02 -9.37 -1.06
C LEU A 32 -17.08 -10.20 0.23
N GLN A 33 -16.94 -9.57 1.41
CA GLN A 33 -17.16 -10.25 2.70
C GLN A 33 -18.57 -10.83 2.83
N ARG A 34 -19.61 -10.16 2.31
CA ARG A 34 -20.97 -10.73 2.29
C ARG A 34 -21.07 -11.96 1.40
N LEU A 35 -20.35 -11.96 0.27
CA LEU A 35 -20.30 -13.12 -0.63
C LEU A 35 -19.61 -14.31 0.04
N PHE A 36 -18.53 -14.07 0.78
CA PHE A 36 -17.86 -15.11 1.55
C PHE A 36 -18.75 -15.73 2.63
N ASN A 37 -19.61 -14.94 3.28
CA ASN A 37 -20.55 -15.47 4.28
C ASN A 37 -21.60 -16.40 3.64
N MET A 38 -22.09 -16.10 2.44
CA MET A 38 -23.02 -17.00 1.73
C MET A 38 -22.36 -18.31 1.28
N VAL A 39 -21.07 -18.28 0.94
CA VAL A 39 -20.30 -19.49 0.64
C VAL A 39 -20.06 -20.32 1.91
N TYR A 40 -19.88 -19.65 3.05
CA TYR A 40 -19.73 -20.28 4.36
C TYR A 40 -20.93 -21.16 4.72
N ASP A 41 -22.15 -20.71 4.44
CA ASP A 41 -23.39 -21.47 4.69
C ASP A 41 -23.53 -22.71 3.77
N LEU A 42 -22.72 -22.83 2.72
CA LEU A 42 -22.74 -23.95 1.78
C LEU A 42 -21.63 -24.99 2.05
N ILE A 43 -20.74 -24.73 3.01
CA ILE A 43 -19.61 -25.61 3.31
C ILE A 43 -19.98 -26.56 4.47
N ASP A 44 -20.28 -27.82 4.13
CA ASP A 44 -20.51 -28.89 5.12
C ASP A 44 -19.21 -29.64 5.53
N SER A 45 -18.10 -29.43 4.79
CA SER A 45 -16.85 -30.14 5.03
C SER A 45 -15.86 -29.32 5.87
N GLU A 46 -15.44 -29.88 7.00
CA GLU A 46 -14.45 -29.29 7.92
C GLU A 46 -13.12 -28.93 7.23
N TYR A 47 -12.66 -29.77 6.29
CA TYR A 47 -11.45 -29.49 5.51
C TYR A 47 -11.61 -28.26 4.61
N MET A 48 -12.75 -28.14 3.92
CA MET A 48 -13.01 -26.98 3.06
C MET A 48 -13.14 -25.71 3.88
N PHE A 49 -13.75 -25.78 5.07
CA PHE A 49 -13.85 -24.66 5.99
C PHE A 49 -12.47 -24.08 6.38
N ILE A 50 -11.51 -24.96 6.72
CA ILE A 50 -10.14 -24.55 7.07
C ILE A 50 -9.45 -23.89 5.87
N VAL A 51 -9.51 -24.52 4.70
CA VAL A 51 -8.89 -24.00 3.47
C VAL A 51 -9.47 -22.64 3.07
N PHE A 52 -10.80 -22.47 3.12
CA PHE A 52 -11.44 -21.19 2.82
C PHE A 52 -11.05 -20.09 3.81
N THR A 53 -10.96 -20.43 5.10
CA THR A 53 -10.55 -19.48 6.15
C THR A 53 -9.10 -19.03 5.94
N MET A 54 -8.20 -19.96 5.62
CA MET A 54 -6.81 -19.65 5.24
C MET A 54 -6.73 -18.77 3.99
N ALA A 55 -7.46 -19.11 2.92
CA ALA A 55 -7.48 -18.33 1.68
C ALA A 55 -8.00 -16.90 1.92
N LYS A 56 -9.03 -16.74 2.77
CA LYS A 56 -9.56 -15.43 3.17
C LYS A 56 -8.51 -14.58 3.90
N LEU A 57 -7.74 -15.19 4.81
CA LEU A 57 -6.67 -14.50 5.54
C LEU A 57 -5.55 -14.04 4.59
N VAL A 58 -5.10 -14.91 3.68
CA VAL A 58 -4.08 -14.57 2.68
C VAL A 58 -4.55 -13.42 1.77
N LEU A 59 -5.80 -13.47 1.29
CA LEU A 59 -6.38 -12.40 0.48
C LEU A 59 -6.46 -11.08 1.26
N PHE A 60 -6.83 -11.13 2.55
CA PHE A 60 -6.87 -9.96 3.41
C PHE A 60 -5.50 -9.30 3.56
N ILE A 61 -4.45 -10.09 3.85
CA ILE A 61 -3.06 -9.61 3.93
C ILE A 61 -2.64 -8.97 2.60
N PHE A 62 -2.94 -9.62 1.48
CA PHE A 62 -2.59 -9.12 0.14
C PHE A 62 -3.24 -7.76 -0.14
N VAL A 63 -4.53 -7.60 0.14
CA VAL A 63 -5.26 -6.34 -0.09
C VAL A 63 -4.70 -5.21 0.76
N ILE A 64 -4.41 -5.48 2.03
CA ILE A 64 -3.77 -4.50 2.93
C ILE A 64 -2.40 -4.09 2.40
N ASN A 65 -1.57 -5.04 2.00
CA ASN A 65 -0.25 -4.75 1.45
C ASN A 65 -0.33 -3.95 0.14
N HIS A 66 -1.31 -4.21 -0.72
CA HIS A 66 -1.57 -3.39 -1.90
C HIS A 66 -1.88 -1.94 -1.53
N ILE A 67 -2.73 -1.71 -0.53
CA ILE A 67 -3.06 -0.36 -0.06
C ILE A 67 -1.82 0.34 0.49
N ILE A 68 -1.07 -0.32 1.37
CA ILE A 68 0.16 0.21 1.97
C ILE A 68 1.18 0.55 0.88
N ALA A 69 1.40 -0.35 -0.08
CA ALA A 69 2.29 -0.14 -1.22
C ALA A 69 1.87 1.06 -2.08
N CYS A 70 0.57 1.21 -2.37
CA CYS A 70 0.06 2.35 -3.12
C CYS A 70 0.25 3.67 -2.36
N VAL A 71 0.03 3.69 -1.04
CA VAL A 71 0.29 4.86 -0.21
C VAL A 71 1.80 5.16 -0.15
N TRP A 72 2.65 4.13 -0.04
CA TRP A 72 4.10 4.27 0.00
C TRP A 72 4.65 4.91 -1.28
N TYR A 73 4.16 4.45 -2.44
CA TYR A 73 4.46 5.06 -3.73
C TYR A 73 3.91 6.47 -3.86
N MET A 74 2.72 6.74 -3.32
CA MET A 74 2.17 8.09 -3.33
C MET A 74 3.00 9.08 -2.50
N VAL A 75 3.42 8.69 -1.29
CA VAL A 75 4.28 9.50 -0.42
C VAL A 75 5.61 9.77 -1.10
N GLY A 76 6.28 8.73 -1.62
CA GLY A 76 7.55 8.89 -2.34
C GLY A 76 7.43 9.79 -3.57
N ARG A 77 6.30 9.73 -4.29
CA ARG A 77 6.05 10.61 -5.45
C ARG A 77 5.87 12.06 -5.03
N MET A 78 5.18 12.30 -3.91
CA MET A 78 4.95 13.65 -3.40
C MET A 78 6.23 14.30 -2.89
N THR A 79 7.06 13.57 -2.15
CA THR A 79 8.36 14.06 -1.66
C THR A 79 9.31 14.34 -2.82
N MET A 80 9.30 13.48 -3.84
CA MET A 80 10.06 13.70 -5.08
C MET A 80 9.60 14.96 -5.84
N GLU A 81 8.29 15.20 -5.96
CA GLU A 81 7.72 16.38 -6.62
C GLU A 81 8.05 17.69 -5.86
N GLN A 82 8.33 17.60 -4.55
CA GLN A 82 8.81 18.72 -3.73
C GLN A 82 10.32 18.95 -3.84
N GLY A 83 11.05 18.10 -4.56
CA GLY A 83 12.51 18.18 -4.68
C GLY A 83 13.27 17.61 -3.49
N GLU A 84 12.59 16.94 -2.55
CA GLU A 84 13.22 16.27 -1.41
C GLU A 84 13.78 14.89 -1.82
N PHE A 85 14.71 14.37 -1.00
CA PHE A 85 15.17 12.99 -1.13
C PHE A 85 13.99 12.03 -0.96
N SER A 86 13.84 11.08 -1.87
CA SER A 86 12.71 10.16 -1.92
C SER A 86 13.23 8.76 -2.18
N TRP A 87 12.60 7.77 -1.54
CA TRP A 87 12.92 6.36 -1.81
C TRP A 87 12.81 5.99 -3.30
N ILE A 88 12.03 6.73 -4.09
CA ILE A 88 11.82 6.49 -5.52
C ILE A 88 13.04 6.88 -6.37
N LYS A 89 13.76 7.93 -5.98
CA LYS A 89 14.90 8.48 -6.72
C LYS A 89 16.23 8.06 -6.10
N ASP A 90 16.27 8.00 -4.78
CA ASP A 90 17.50 7.87 -4.00
C ASP A 90 17.65 6.46 -3.44
N THR A 91 17.51 5.42 -4.25
CA THR A 91 17.68 4.02 -3.80
C THR A 91 19.14 3.61 -3.59
N GLY A 92 20.13 4.47 -3.89
CA GLY A 92 21.55 4.10 -3.89
C GLY A 92 21.94 3.16 -5.04
N ARG A 93 20.99 2.83 -5.92
CA ARG A 93 21.13 2.10 -7.18
C ARG A 93 20.43 2.91 -8.29
N ALA A 94 20.10 2.28 -9.43
CA ALA A 94 19.30 2.90 -10.47
C ALA A 94 17.96 3.44 -9.90
N PRO A 95 17.57 4.68 -10.25
CA PRO A 95 16.35 5.29 -9.75
C PRO A 95 15.13 4.48 -10.17
N VAL A 96 14.29 4.10 -9.20
CA VAL A 96 13.06 3.33 -9.43
C VAL A 96 12.08 4.12 -10.30
N PHE A 97 12.15 5.44 -10.26
CA PHE A 97 11.35 6.33 -11.11
C PHE A 97 11.54 6.13 -12.62
N GLU A 98 12.68 5.65 -13.08
CA GLU A 98 12.96 5.53 -14.52
C GLU A 98 12.48 4.19 -15.09
N GLN A 99 12.17 3.23 -14.22
CA GLN A 99 11.78 1.88 -14.60
C GLN A 99 10.31 1.79 -15.02
N GLY A 100 9.91 0.68 -15.64
CA GLY A 100 8.52 0.41 -16.04
C GLY A 100 7.54 0.38 -14.86
N LEU A 101 6.24 0.58 -15.14
CA LEU A 101 5.18 0.60 -14.11
C LEU A 101 5.16 -0.66 -13.25
N ALA A 102 5.37 -1.83 -13.88
CA ALA A 102 5.40 -3.11 -13.19
C ALA A 102 6.51 -3.14 -12.13
N TRP A 103 7.71 -2.68 -12.46
CA TRP A 103 8.83 -2.60 -11.53
C TRP A 103 8.52 -1.68 -10.34
N ARG A 104 8.01 -0.48 -10.61
CA ARG A 104 7.64 0.47 -9.54
C ARG A 104 6.61 -0.11 -8.58
N TYR A 105 5.60 -0.79 -9.12
CA TYR A 105 4.54 -1.43 -8.34
C TYR A 105 5.08 -2.61 -7.52
N THR A 106 5.83 -3.52 -8.14
CA THR A 106 6.36 -4.69 -7.43
C THR A 106 7.40 -4.31 -6.39
N THR A 107 8.21 -3.27 -6.62
CA THR A 107 9.13 -2.73 -5.60
C THR A 107 8.37 -2.17 -4.40
N ALA A 108 7.32 -1.36 -4.62
CA ALA A 108 6.51 -0.82 -3.52
C ALA A 108 5.76 -1.93 -2.75
N LEU A 109 5.26 -2.94 -3.47
CA LEU A 109 4.59 -4.10 -2.88
C LEU A 109 5.56 -4.97 -2.08
N HIS A 110 6.75 -5.22 -2.61
CA HIS A 110 7.79 -5.98 -1.91
C HIS A 110 8.22 -5.26 -0.63
N TRP A 111 8.43 -3.94 -0.68
CA TRP A 111 8.70 -3.14 0.52
C TRP A 111 7.59 -3.25 1.58
N SER A 112 6.32 -3.22 1.16
CA SER A 112 5.20 -3.39 2.09
C SER A 112 5.24 -4.79 2.73
N LEU A 113 5.46 -5.83 1.94
CA LEU A 113 5.52 -7.22 2.42
C LEU A 113 6.67 -7.42 3.41
N THR A 114 7.82 -6.77 3.19
CA THR A 114 8.97 -6.89 4.11
C THR A 114 8.70 -6.27 5.49
N GLN A 115 7.67 -5.43 5.64
CA GLN A 115 7.24 -4.93 6.94
C GLN A 115 6.41 -5.96 7.73
N PHE A 116 5.69 -6.86 7.04
CA PHE A 116 4.89 -7.93 7.67
C PHE A 116 5.72 -9.18 7.94
N THR A 117 6.59 -9.53 7.01
CA THR A 117 7.55 -10.63 7.13
C THR A 117 8.93 -10.03 6.99
N PRO A 118 9.70 -9.91 8.09
CA PRO A 118 11.03 -9.33 8.06
C PRO A 118 11.88 -9.98 6.97
N ALA A 119 12.16 -9.22 5.93
CA ALA A 119 12.92 -9.65 4.77
C ALA A 119 13.85 -8.52 4.32
N SER A 120 14.98 -8.88 3.71
CA SER A 120 15.94 -7.89 3.22
C SER A 120 15.37 -7.14 2.01
N MET A 121 15.36 -5.81 2.09
CA MET A 121 14.94 -4.93 1.01
C MET A 121 15.97 -3.81 0.80
N ASP A 122 16.19 -3.42 -0.45
CA ASP A 122 17.09 -2.34 -0.84
C ASP A 122 16.48 -0.95 -0.73
N VAL A 123 15.14 -0.86 -0.71
CA VAL A 123 14.38 0.38 -0.53
C VAL A 123 14.21 0.71 0.96
N ASN A 124 14.62 1.92 1.34
CA ASN A 124 14.52 2.45 2.70
C ASN A 124 14.02 3.89 2.70
N ALA A 125 13.40 4.33 3.79
CA ALA A 125 12.94 5.71 3.96
C ALA A 125 14.11 6.71 3.86
N ARG A 126 13.94 7.74 3.03
CA ARG A 126 14.94 8.80 2.78
C ARG A 126 14.58 10.16 3.37
N ASN A 127 13.35 10.33 3.85
CA ASN A 127 12.87 11.55 4.50
C ASN A 127 12.03 11.23 5.74
N VAL A 128 11.70 12.28 6.51
CA VAL A 128 10.92 12.14 7.76
C VAL A 128 9.51 11.59 7.51
N PRO A 129 8.73 12.06 6.53
CA PRO A 129 7.40 11.50 6.24
C PRO A 129 7.44 9.98 5.93
N GLU A 130 8.38 9.54 5.11
CA GLU A 130 8.60 8.12 4.79
C GLU A 130 9.01 7.31 6.02
N ARG A 131 9.85 7.89 6.88
CA ARG A 131 10.30 7.25 8.13
C ARG A 131 9.14 7.05 9.10
N VAL A 132 8.31 8.09 9.29
CA VAL A 132 7.10 8.02 10.13
C VAL A 132 6.14 6.98 9.58
N MET A 133 5.90 6.96 8.26
CA MET A 133 5.05 5.95 7.64
C MET A 133 5.59 4.53 7.88
N SER A 134 6.91 4.33 7.75
CA SER A 134 7.54 3.01 7.98
C SER A 134 7.31 2.54 9.42
N ILE A 135 7.50 3.42 10.40
CA ILE A 135 7.27 3.11 11.83
C ILE A 135 5.80 2.72 12.08
N LEU A 136 4.85 3.48 11.53
CA LEU A 136 3.42 3.19 11.67
C LEU A 136 3.05 1.84 11.05
N VAL A 137 3.60 1.54 9.87
CA VAL A 137 3.37 0.25 9.19
C VAL A 137 3.98 -0.91 9.98
N LEU A 138 5.14 -0.73 10.61
CA LEU A 138 5.76 -1.77 11.46
C LEU A 138 4.92 -2.09 12.71
N PHE A 139 4.37 -1.09 13.39
CA PHE A 139 3.45 -1.37 14.50
C PHE A 139 2.17 -2.07 14.01
N PHE A 140 1.62 -1.59 12.90
CA PHE A 140 0.43 -2.20 12.30
C PHE A 140 0.68 -3.65 11.86
N SER A 141 1.84 -3.94 11.29
CA SER A 141 2.21 -5.27 10.81
C SER A 141 2.42 -6.23 11.98
N LEU A 142 3.05 -5.78 13.07
CA LEU A 142 3.21 -6.56 14.29
C LEU A 142 1.85 -6.98 14.88
N ILE A 143 0.91 -6.04 14.98
CA ILE A 143 -0.45 -6.31 15.47
C ILE A 143 -1.16 -7.29 14.55
N THR A 144 -1.07 -7.08 13.24
CA THR A 144 -1.74 -7.95 12.26
C THR A 144 -1.18 -9.36 12.29
N PHE A 145 0.14 -9.53 12.34
CA PHE A 145 0.78 -10.84 12.42
C PHE A 145 0.41 -11.57 13.72
N SER A 146 0.43 -10.86 14.85
CA SER A 146 0.02 -11.41 16.15
C SER A 146 -1.47 -11.75 16.24
N SER A 147 -2.32 -11.22 15.36
CA SER A 147 -3.76 -11.54 15.33
C SER A 147 -4.07 -12.76 14.46
N ILE A 148 -3.12 -13.21 13.65
CA ILE A 148 -3.26 -14.32 12.70
C ILE A 148 -2.65 -15.61 13.26
N VAL A 149 -1.57 -15.49 14.03
CA VAL A 149 -0.98 -16.55 14.87
C VAL A 149 -1.86 -16.79 16.09
#